data_AF-A0A7V7WVI9-F1
#
_entry.id   AF-A0A7V7WVI9-F1
#
_cell.length_a   1.000
_cell.length_b   1.000
_cell.length_c   1.000
_cell.angle_alpha   90.00
_cell.angle_beta   90.00
_cell.angle_gamma   90.00
#
_symmetry.space_group_name_H-M   'P 1'
#
loop_
_entity.id
_entity.type
_entity.pdbx_description
1 polymer ?
#
loop_
_entity_poly.entity_id
_entity_poly.type
_entity_poly.pdbx_seq_one_letter_code
_entity_poly.pdbx_strand_id
1 'polypeptide(L)'
;MTRAPAHVTHADIGGHRGYGPIVNEPEDERFHAAWEPRVLALTLAMGACGLWNIDNSRAARESLPAYARLSYYEIWFEALCKLLAEHALVGGDELRAGHALHPARALPNKLHAGAV
;
A
#
# COMPACT_ATOMS: atom_id res chain seq x y z
N MET A 1 -22.74 16.57 -17.35
CA MET A 1 -21.78 15.46 -17.18
C MET A 1 -20.54 16.01 -16.50
N THR A 2 -20.32 15.71 -15.23
CA THR A 2 -19.13 16.14 -14.48
C THR A 2 -18.00 15.18 -14.83
N ARG A 3 -16.90 15.69 -15.40
CA ARG A 3 -15.72 14.89 -15.73
C ARG A 3 -15.16 14.30 -14.42
N ALA A 4 -14.92 12.99 -14.37
CA ALA A 4 -14.19 12.40 -13.25
C ALA A 4 -12.83 13.11 -13.11
N PRO A 5 -12.34 13.35 -11.87
CA PRO A 5 -11.04 13.97 -11.68
C PRO A 5 -9.95 13.11 -12.35
N ALA A 6 -8.96 13.77 -12.93
CA ALA A 6 -7.82 13.09 -13.52
C ALA A 6 -7.03 12.36 -12.42
N HIS A 7 -6.51 11.17 -12.74
CA HIS A 7 -5.59 10.47 -11.85
C HIS A 7 -4.32 11.31 -11.69
N VAL A 8 -3.91 11.57 -10.45
CA VAL A 8 -2.68 12.31 -10.11
C VAL A 8 -1.66 11.31 -9.59
N THR A 9 -0.48 11.30 -10.19
CA THR A 9 0.69 10.55 -9.72
C THR A 9 1.70 11.48 -9.08
N HIS A 10 2.29 11.03 -7.97
CA HIS A 10 3.38 11.68 -7.24
C HIS A 10 4.70 10.89 -7.36
N ALA A 11 4.70 9.79 -8.11
CA ALA A 11 5.85 8.89 -8.24
C ALA A 11 6.65 9.07 -9.54
N ASP A 12 6.15 9.86 -10.49
CA ASP A 12 6.90 10.21 -11.70
C ASP A 12 7.94 11.29 -11.38
N ILE A 13 9.15 10.83 -11.04
CA ILE A 13 10.30 11.69 -10.69
C ILE A 13 11.36 11.73 -11.79
N GLY A 14 11.05 11.19 -12.98
CA GLY A 14 11.98 11.13 -14.10
C GLY A 14 12.47 12.52 -14.53
N GLY A 15 13.79 12.74 -14.47
CA GLY A 15 14.40 14.02 -14.88
C GLY A 15 14.29 15.15 -13.85
N HIS A 16 13.70 14.91 -12.68
CA HIS A 16 13.69 15.87 -11.58
C HIS A 16 15.10 16.05 -10.99
N ARG A 17 15.42 17.28 -10.56
CA ARG A 17 16.70 17.62 -9.91
C ARG A 17 16.48 17.86 -8.42
N GLY A 18 17.55 17.79 -7.63
CA GLY A 18 17.54 18.19 -6.21
C GLY A 18 17.46 17.07 -5.17
N TYR A 19 17.56 15.79 -5.58
CA TYR A 19 17.55 14.65 -4.66
C TYR A 19 18.91 14.31 -4.04
N GLY A 20 19.99 14.96 -4.46
CA GLY A 20 21.34 14.66 -4.01
C GLY A 20 21.93 13.38 -4.64
N PRO A 21 23.11 12.95 -4.17
CA PRO A 21 23.75 11.73 -4.64
C PRO A 21 23.03 10.47 -4.11
N ILE A 22 23.13 9.37 -4.86
CA ILE A 22 22.65 8.06 -4.42
C ILE A 22 23.56 7.55 -3.30
N VAL A 23 22.94 7.15 -2.18
CA VAL A 23 23.61 6.44 -1.08
C VAL A 23 23.21 4.97 -1.18
N ASN A 24 24.18 4.08 -1.38
CA ASN A 24 23.92 2.65 -1.51
C ASN A 24 23.90 1.97 -0.13
N GLU A 25 22.99 1.02 0.03
CA GLU A 25 22.93 0.10 1.17
C GLU A 25 23.25 -1.33 0.71
N PRO A 26 23.64 -2.24 1.63
CA PRO A 26 23.82 -3.65 1.31
C PRO A 26 22.54 -4.30 0.76
N GLU A 27 22.65 -5.13 -0.29
CA GLU A 27 21.48 -5.75 -0.94
C GLU A 27 20.72 -6.73 -0.04
N ASP A 28 21.35 -7.22 1.02
CA ASP A 28 20.76 -8.13 2.00
C ASP A 28 19.97 -7.41 3.10
N GLU A 29 20.14 -6.09 3.27
CA GLU A 29 19.40 -5.27 4.22
C GLU A 29 18.03 -4.86 3.63
N ARG A 30 17.05 -5.75 3.76
CA ARG A 30 15.70 -5.57 3.18
C ARG A 30 14.74 -4.81 4.08
N PHE A 31 14.97 -4.84 5.38
CA PHE A 31 14.06 -4.28 6.38
C PHE A 31 14.86 -3.55 7.47
N HIS A 32 14.46 -2.31 7.74
CA HIS A 32 15.01 -1.39 8.73
C HIS A 32 14.13 -1.30 9.99
N ALA A 33 12.92 -1.90 9.96
CA ALA A 33 12.05 -1.99 11.12
C ALA A 33 11.22 -3.28 11.18
N ALA A 34 10.90 -3.72 12.40
CA ALA A 34 10.16 -4.97 12.64
C ALA A 34 8.75 -5.00 12.02
N TRP A 35 8.17 -3.84 11.67
CA TRP A 35 6.83 -3.76 11.08
C TRP A 35 6.84 -3.92 9.56
N GLU A 36 7.95 -3.65 8.89
CA GLU A 36 8.06 -3.67 7.43
C GLU A 36 7.80 -5.05 6.80
N PRO A 37 8.36 -6.17 7.30
CA PRO A 37 8.01 -7.49 6.78
C PRO A 37 6.53 -7.83 6.98
N ARG A 38 5.89 -7.26 8.01
CA ARG A 38 4.45 -7.45 8.24
C ARG A 38 3.63 -6.70 7.19
N VAL A 39 4.02 -5.48 6.81
CA VAL A 39 3.35 -4.72 5.75
C VAL A 39 3.45 -5.44 4.41
N LEU A 40 4.63 -5.98 4.08
CA LEU A 40 4.82 -6.81 2.88
C LEU A 40 3.88 -8.01 2.91
N ALA A 41 3.89 -8.78 4.00
CA ALA A 41 3.05 -9.96 4.17
C ALA A 41 1.55 -9.65 4.03
N LEU A 42 1.08 -8.57 4.68
CA LEU A 42 -0.31 -8.13 4.60
C LEU A 42 -0.69 -7.71 3.18
N THR A 43 0.17 -6.98 2.49
CA THR A 43 -0.08 -6.55 1.10
C THR A 43 -0.20 -7.76 0.16
N LEU A 44 0.68 -8.75 0.30
CA LEU A 44 0.63 -9.98 -0.48
C LEU A 44 -0.62 -10.81 -0.17
N ALA A 45 -0.96 -10.96 1.12
CA ALA A 45 -2.17 -11.66 1.55
C ALA A 45 -3.44 -11.02 0.98
N MET A 46 -3.54 -9.69 0.99
CA MET A 46 -4.68 -8.97 0.42
C MET A 46 -4.69 -9.02 -1.11
N GLY A 47 -3.53 -8.97 -1.77
CA GLY A 47 -3.43 -9.19 -3.22
C GLY A 47 -3.95 -10.56 -3.65
N ALA A 48 -3.64 -11.60 -2.88
CA ALA A 48 -4.13 -12.96 -3.12
C ALA A 48 -5.65 -13.11 -2.97
N CYS A 49 -6.34 -12.15 -2.34
CA CYS A 49 -7.80 -12.17 -2.23
C CYS A 49 -8.50 -11.89 -3.58
N GLY A 50 -7.77 -11.34 -4.57
CA GLY A 50 -8.29 -11.10 -5.93
C GLY A 50 -9.31 -9.97 -6.04
N LEU A 51 -9.40 -9.09 -5.04
CA LEU A 51 -10.31 -7.94 -5.06
C LEU A 51 -9.82 -6.80 -5.96
N TRP A 52 -8.50 -6.76 -6.20
CA TRP A 52 -7.84 -5.83 -7.11
C TRP A 52 -6.58 -6.49 -7.69
N ASN A 53 -6.04 -5.91 -8.76
CA ASN A 53 -4.82 -6.37 -9.40
C ASN A 53 -3.60 -5.51 -8.97
N ILE A 54 -2.43 -5.83 -9.53
CA ILE A 54 -1.20 -5.09 -9.24
C ILE A 54 -1.24 -3.64 -9.76
N ASP A 55 -1.98 -3.36 -10.83
CA ASP A 55 -2.08 -2.01 -11.39
C ASP A 55 -2.85 -1.07 -10.45
N ASN A 56 -3.94 -1.56 -9.84
CA ASN A 56 -4.64 -0.83 -8.78
C ASN A 56 -3.71 -0.58 -7.57
N SER A 57 -2.87 -1.56 -7.23
CA SER A 57 -1.89 -1.41 -6.14
C SER A 57 -0.85 -0.34 -6.45
N ARG A 58 -0.35 -0.28 -7.69
CA ARG A 58 0.56 0.77 -8.16
C ARG A 58 -0.11 2.13 -8.15
N ALA A 59 -1.29 2.24 -8.76
CA ALA A 59 -2.06 3.48 -8.81
C ALA A 59 -2.36 4.04 -7.40
N ALA A 60 -2.68 3.18 -6.44
CA ALA A 60 -2.89 3.58 -5.05
C ALA A 60 -1.61 4.20 -4.44
N ARG A 61 -0.46 3.54 -4.60
CA ARG A 61 0.85 4.03 -4.12
C ARG A 61 1.23 5.36 -4.78
N GLU A 62 1.11 5.42 -6.10
CA GLU A 62 1.46 6.58 -6.91
C GLU A 62 0.60 7.80 -6.59
N SER A 63 -0.65 7.58 -6.15
CA SER A 63 -1.58 8.66 -5.78
C SER A 63 -1.37 9.27 -4.38
N LEU A 64 -0.42 8.78 -3.59
CA LEU A 64 -0.19 9.26 -2.22
C LEU A 64 0.42 10.67 -2.23
N PRO A 65 -0.23 11.70 -1.65
CA PRO A 65 0.30 13.07 -1.64
C PRO A 65 1.63 13.22 -0.89
N ALA A 66 1.91 12.29 0.03
CA ALA A 66 3.14 12.25 0.82
C ALA A 66 4.23 11.37 0.21
N TYR A 67 4.07 10.83 -1.02
CA TYR A 67 4.95 9.81 -1.62
C TYR A 67 6.45 10.05 -1.38
N ALA A 68 6.95 11.25 -1.69
CA ALA A 68 8.36 11.59 -1.57
C ALA A 68 8.90 11.69 -0.12
N ARG A 69 8.03 11.67 0.90
CA ARG A 69 8.39 11.75 2.33
C ARG A 69 8.23 10.41 3.06
N LEU A 70 7.54 9.45 2.46
CA LEU A 70 7.31 8.14 3.03
C LEU A 70 8.50 7.22 2.72
N SER A 71 8.90 6.41 3.69
CA SER A 71 9.79 5.27 3.45
C SER A 71 9.12 4.23 2.54
N TYR A 72 9.94 3.30 2.02
CA TYR A 72 9.46 2.30 1.06
C TYR A 72 8.24 1.52 1.58
N TYR A 73 8.30 1.00 2.81
CA TYR A 73 7.18 0.23 3.36
C TYR A 73 6.06 1.10 3.94
N GLU A 74 6.29 2.39 4.24
CA GLU A 74 5.20 3.32 4.53
C GLU A 74 4.33 3.58 3.27
N ILE A 75 4.94 3.70 2.08
CA ILE A 75 4.20 3.80 0.82
C ILE A 75 3.27 2.58 0.64
N TRP A 76 3.78 1.39 0.96
CA TRP A 76 2.99 0.15 0.86
C TRP A 76 1.85 0.12 1.88
N PHE A 77 2.12 0.51 3.12
CA PHE A 77 1.12 0.53 4.18
C PHE A 77 0.00 1.52 3.91
N GLU A 78 0.33 2.77 3.57
CA GLU A 78 -0.66 3.82 3.28
C GLU A 78 -1.52 3.46 2.06
N ALA A 79 -0.90 2.91 1.00
CA ALA A 79 -1.64 2.44 -0.17
C ALA A 79 -2.54 1.24 0.14
N LEU A 80 -2.10 0.32 1.00
CA LEU A 80 -2.93 -0.79 1.46
C LEU A 80 -4.13 -0.28 2.26
N CYS A 81 -3.93 0.63 3.21
CA CYS A 81 -5.03 1.25 3.98
C CYS A 81 -6.03 1.95 3.05
N LYS A 82 -5.55 2.68 2.05
CA LYS A 82 -6.40 3.32 1.02
C LYS A 82 -7.25 2.29 0.27
N LEU A 83 -6.65 1.20 -0.24
CA LEU A 83 -7.39 0.16 -0.96
C LEU A 83 -8.41 -0.57 -0.07
N LEU A 84 -8.03 -0.89 1.17
CA LEU A 84 -8.93 -1.50 2.15
C LEU A 84 -10.17 -0.61 2.40
N ALA A 85 -9.97 0.70 2.53
CA ALA A 85 -11.05 1.66 2.70
C ALA A 85 -11.91 1.80 1.43
N GLU A 86 -11.30 1.91 0.25
CA GLU A 86 -12.00 2.04 -1.05
C GLU A 86 -12.87 0.82 -1.37
N HIS A 87 -12.44 -0.37 -0.94
CA HIS A 87 -13.20 -1.61 -1.09
C HIS A 87 -14.15 -1.90 0.09
N ALA A 88 -14.27 -0.97 1.06
CA ALA A 88 -15.09 -1.11 2.26
C ALA A 88 -14.79 -2.40 3.04
N LEU A 89 -13.51 -2.74 3.16
CA LEU A 89 -13.03 -3.90 3.94
C LEU A 89 -12.60 -3.50 5.35
N VAL A 90 -12.16 -2.26 5.53
CA VAL A 90 -11.79 -1.69 6.83
C VAL A 90 -12.38 -0.29 6.93
N GLY A 91 -13.10 -0.02 8.01
CA GLY A 91 -13.67 1.29 8.32
C GLY A 91 -12.62 2.31 8.76
N GLY A 92 -12.87 3.59 8.53
CA GLY A 92 -11.98 4.66 9.02
C GLY A 92 -11.93 4.75 10.55
N ASP A 93 -12.97 4.28 11.24
CA ASP A 93 -12.99 4.09 12.69
C ASP A 93 -12.12 2.91 13.14
N GLU A 94 -12.10 1.80 12.40
CA GLU A 94 -11.22 0.66 12.67
C GLU A 94 -9.74 1.02 12.47
N LEU A 95 -9.41 1.78 11.42
CA LEU A 95 -8.05 2.29 11.20
C LEU A 95 -7.59 3.19 12.36
N ARG A 96 -8.47 4.04 12.89
CA ARG A 96 -8.15 4.88 14.07
C ARG A 96 -8.05 4.08 15.36
N ALA A 97 -8.88 3.06 15.53
CA ALA A 97 -8.87 2.21 16.72
C ALA A 97 -7.69 1.22 16.73
N GLY A 98 -7.16 0.87 15.56
CA GLY A 98 -6.10 -0.13 15.41
C GLY A 98 -6.57 -1.57 15.63
N HIS A 99 -7.89 -1.80 15.64
CA HIS A 99 -8.49 -3.13 15.73
C HIS A 99 -9.87 -3.17 15.07
N ALA A 100 -10.39 -4.37 14.82
CA ALA A 100 -11.71 -4.55 14.26
C ALA A 100 -12.80 -4.03 15.22
N LEU A 101 -13.74 -3.28 14.66
CA LEU A 101 -14.94 -2.78 15.34
C LEU A 101 -16.21 -3.37 14.71
N HIS A 102 -16.12 -3.79 13.45
CA HIS A 102 -17.22 -4.37 12.70
C HIS A 102 -16.91 -5.82 12.28
N PRO A 103 -17.93 -6.63 11.97
CA PRO A 103 -17.72 -7.97 11.45
C PRO A 103 -16.92 -7.96 10.14
N ALA A 104 -15.95 -8.86 10.02
CA ALA A 104 -15.17 -8.99 8.79
C ALA A 104 -16.04 -9.40 7.60
N ARG A 105 -15.82 -8.75 6.46
CA ARG A 105 -16.50 -9.08 5.20
C ARG A 105 -15.93 -10.37 4.60
N ALA A 106 -16.80 -11.16 3.98
CA ALA A 106 -16.37 -12.34 3.23
C ALA A 106 -15.51 -11.94 2.01
N LEU A 107 -14.34 -12.57 1.89
CA LEU A 107 -13.39 -12.36 0.79
C LEU A 107 -13.55 -13.49 -0.25
N PRO A 108 -13.37 -13.22 -1.55
CA PRO A 108 -13.47 -14.24 -2.60
C PRO A 108 -12.42 -15.35 -2.45
N ASN A 109 -11.19 -14.96 -2.14
CA ASN A 109 -10.07 -15.86 -1.92
C ASN A 109 -9.33 -15.46 -0.62
N LYS A 110 -8.53 -16.38 -0.08
CA LYS A 110 -7.68 -16.15 1.09
C LYS A 110 -6.32 -16.80 0.86
N LEU A 111 -5.25 -16.11 1.26
CA LEU A 111 -3.93 -16.71 1.30
C LEU A 111 -3.84 -17.65 2.51
N HIS A 112 -3.61 -18.94 2.27
CA HIS A 112 -3.39 -19.94 3.32
C HIS A 112 -1.90 -20.13 3.58
N ALA A 113 -1.51 -20.36 4.84
CA ALA A 113 -0.11 -20.48 5.23
C ALA A 113 0.66 -21.59 4.47
N GLY A 114 -0.01 -22.68 4.07
CA GLY A 114 0.60 -23.77 3.30
C GLY A 114 0.71 -23.51 1.79
N ALA A 115 0.31 -22.32 1.32
CA ALA A 115 0.37 -21.91 -0.08
C ALA A 115 1.50 -20.89 -0.37
N VAL A 116 2.44 -20.73 0.58
CA VAL A 116 3.58 -19.79 0.53
C VAL A 116 4.88 -20.57 0.65
#